data_AF-A0A9E3ZTV8-F1
#
_entry.id   AF-A0A9E3ZTV8-F1
#
_cell.length_a   1.000
_cell.length_b   1.000
_cell.length_c   1.000
_cell.angle_alpha   90.00
_cell.angle_beta   90.00
_cell.angle_gamma   90.00
#
_symmetry.space_group_name_H-M   'P 1'
#
loop_
_entity.id
_entity.type
_entity.pdbx_description
1 polymer ?
#
loop_
_entity_poly.entity_id
_entity_poly.type
_entity_poly.pdbx_seq_one_letter_code
_entity_poly.pdbx_strand_id
1 'polypeptide(L)'
;MKIRRSERLIDMTYYLLDHPHKLISLTYFAKRYESAKSSISEDLAIVKKTFQTRGTGVLNTIPGAAGGVIFIPVITEEAAKEYITALSERLSEQDRLLPGGYVYLSDLLGDPTLLRQIGRIIASKYIDKEIDAVMTVATKGVPIAQAVSYYLNVPFVIVRRDSKITEGSTVSVNYVSGSSERIEKMELSKRSLKRGSRVLVVDDFMKGGGTINGMQSLIEEFEAELVGVTVFAEGNFKGKRAIADYHSLLFVESVDTQTKTIKVVPGNYFDEQPKK
;
A
#
# COMPACT_ATOMS: atom_id res chain seq x y z
N MET A 1 -3.87 -41.11 6.35
CA MET A 1 -4.25 -40.98 7.78
C MET A 1 -5.08 -39.73 7.90
N LYS A 2 -6.32 -39.81 8.41
CA LYS A 2 -7.25 -38.66 8.43
C LYS A 2 -6.66 -37.51 9.26
N ILE A 3 -6.40 -36.37 8.64
CA ILE A 3 -5.84 -35.18 9.30
C ILE A 3 -6.80 -34.72 10.41
N ARG A 4 -6.24 -34.43 11.59
CA ARG A 4 -7.03 -33.97 12.74
C ARG A 4 -7.54 -32.55 12.47
N ARG A 5 -8.70 -32.19 13.05
CA ARG A 5 -9.27 -30.83 12.89
C ARG A 5 -8.29 -29.73 13.31
N SER A 6 -7.54 -29.94 14.39
CA SER A 6 -6.52 -29.00 14.87
C SER A 6 -5.43 -28.74 13.83
N GLU A 7 -4.87 -29.80 13.25
CA GLU A 7 -3.85 -29.71 12.19
C GLU A 7 -4.41 -29.01 10.94
N ARG A 8 -5.64 -29.36 10.55
CA ARG A 8 -6.32 -28.74 9.41
C ARG A 8 -6.54 -27.24 9.62
N LEU A 9 -6.97 -26.81 10.81
CA LEU A 9 -7.17 -25.40 11.11
C LEU A 9 -5.85 -24.61 11.05
N ILE A 10 -4.74 -25.20 11.52
CA ILE A 10 -3.40 -24.58 11.44
C ILE A 10 -2.97 -24.39 9.99
N ASP A 11 -3.00 -25.46 9.19
CA ASP A 11 -2.59 -25.40 7.76
C ASP A 11 -3.53 -24.48 6.95
N MET A 12 -4.85 -24.56 7.17
CA MET A 12 -5.82 -23.72 6.49
C MET A 12 -5.63 -22.23 6.81
N THR A 13 -5.34 -21.90 8.07
CA THR A 13 -5.03 -20.53 8.48
C THR A 13 -3.79 -20.02 7.76
N TYR A 14 -2.70 -20.80 7.77
CA TYR A 14 -1.46 -20.45 7.08
C TYR A 14 -1.68 -20.27 5.57
N TYR A 15 -2.39 -21.22 4.95
CA TYR A 15 -2.66 -21.18 3.51
C TYR A 15 -3.44 -19.94 3.10
N LEU A 16 -4.46 -19.55 3.87
CA LEU A 16 -5.24 -18.33 3.61
C LEU A 16 -4.39 -17.06 3.74
N LEU A 17 -3.54 -16.98 4.77
CA LEU A 17 -2.65 -15.83 4.99
C LEU A 17 -1.60 -15.67 3.88
N ASP A 18 -1.14 -16.77 3.29
CA ASP A 18 -0.15 -16.80 2.20
C ASP A 18 -0.79 -16.59 0.81
N HIS A 19 -2.13 -16.66 0.72
CA HIS A 19 -2.89 -16.51 -0.54
C HIS A 19 -3.98 -15.42 -0.44
N PRO A 20 -3.66 -14.18 -0.05
CA PRO A 20 -4.64 -13.10 0.02
C PRO A 20 -5.16 -12.76 -1.38
N HIS A 21 -6.41 -12.28 -1.44
CA HIS A 21 -7.12 -11.93 -2.69
C HIS A 21 -7.28 -13.07 -3.71
N LYS A 22 -7.02 -14.34 -3.33
CA LYS A 22 -7.25 -15.50 -4.21
C LYS A 22 -8.51 -16.25 -3.82
N LEU A 23 -9.34 -16.58 -4.82
CA LEU A 23 -10.50 -17.46 -4.66
C LEU A 23 -10.03 -18.91 -4.51
N ILE A 24 -10.27 -19.47 -3.33
CA ILE A 24 -9.93 -20.86 -3.01
C ILE A 24 -11.22 -21.64 -2.87
N SER A 25 -11.43 -22.63 -3.74
CA SER A 25 -12.64 -23.45 -3.71
C SER A 25 -12.69 -24.35 -2.47
N LEU A 26 -13.90 -24.62 -1.97
CA LEU A 26 -14.10 -25.61 -0.91
C LEU A 26 -13.65 -27.02 -1.34
N THR A 27 -13.76 -27.32 -2.64
CA THR A 27 -13.30 -28.59 -3.23
C THR A 27 -11.78 -28.76 -3.07
N TYR A 28 -11.01 -27.67 -3.21
CA TYR A 28 -9.55 -27.70 -3.00
C TYR A 28 -9.21 -28.15 -1.57
N PHE A 29 -9.79 -27.50 -0.56
CA PHE A 29 -9.55 -27.88 0.83
C PHE A 29 -10.10 -29.27 1.18
N ALA A 30 -11.28 -29.62 0.66
CA ALA A 30 -11.86 -30.95 0.87
C ALA A 30 -10.92 -32.06 0.36
N LYS A 31 -10.33 -31.87 -0.83
CA LYS A 31 -9.34 -32.80 -1.40
C LYS A 31 -8.03 -32.78 -0.62
N ARG A 32 -7.50 -31.59 -0.28
CA ARG A 32 -6.24 -31.42 0.45
C ARG A 32 -6.24 -32.12 1.81
N TYR A 33 -7.37 -32.11 2.51
CA TYR A 33 -7.48 -32.66 3.86
C TYR A 33 -8.28 -33.96 3.94
N GLU A 34 -8.62 -34.57 2.80
CA GLU A 34 -9.45 -35.79 2.73
C GLU A 34 -10.70 -35.70 3.62
N SER A 35 -11.39 -34.55 3.56
CA SER A 35 -12.48 -34.18 4.46
C SER A 35 -13.72 -33.72 3.70
N ALA A 36 -14.91 -33.95 4.25
CA ALA A 36 -16.16 -33.50 3.64
C ALA A 36 -16.25 -31.98 3.55
N LYS A 37 -16.90 -31.45 2.51
CA LYS A 37 -17.09 -29.99 2.33
C LYS A 37 -17.80 -29.34 3.51
N SER A 38 -18.74 -30.03 4.16
CA SER A 38 -19.41 -29.56 5.38
C SER A 38 -18.41 -29.30 6.51
N SER A 39 -17.49 -30.22 6.76
CA SER A 39 -16.43 -30.04 7.77
C SER A 39 -15.49 -28.89 7.42
N ILE A 40 -15.16 -28.71 6.13
CA ILE A 40 -14.38 -27.55 5.67
C ILE A 40 -15.13 -26.24 5.93
N SER A 41 -16.42 -26.17 5.64
CA SER A 41 -17.24 -24.98 5.89
C SER A 41 -17.29 -24.62 7.38
N GLU A 42 -17.40 -25.60 8.28
CA GLU A 42 -17.35 -25.36 9.73
C GLU A 42 -15.99 -24.78 10.17
N ASP A 43 -14.90 -25.31 9.62
CA ASP A 43 -13.56 -24.81 9.92
C ASP A 43 -13.35 -23.38 9.39
N LEU A 44 -13.80 -23.10 8.17
CA LEU A 44 -13.77 -21.76 7.59
C LEU A 44 -14.62 -20.77 8.40
N ALA A 45 -15.74 -21.22 8.99
CA ALA A 45 -16.53 -20.38 9.89
C ALA A 45 -15.75 -20.02 11.16
N ILE A 46 -14.98 -20.95 11.73
CA ILE A 46 -14.09 -20.69 12.87
C ILE A 46 -12.98 -19.71 12.47
N VAL A 47 -12.34 -19.92 11.32
CA VAL A 47 -11.27 -19.03 10.82
C VAL A 47 -11.84 -17.63 10.57
N LYS A 48 -12.98 -17.51 9.89
CA LYS A 48 -13.66 -16.24 9.63
C LYS A 48 -13.93 -15.47 10.92
N LYS A 49 -14.54 -16.12 11.91
CA LYS A 49 -14.83 -15.50 13.21
C LYS A 49 -13.55 -15.05 13.90
N THR A 50 -12.52 -15.91 13.91
CA THR A 50 -11.22 -15.60 14.52
C THR A 50 -10.54 -14.41 13.85
N PHE A 51 -10.50 -14.40 12.52
CA PHE A 51 -9.89 -13.31 11.75
C PHE A 51 -10.60 -11.98 11.97
N GLN A 52 -11.93 -11.99 12.02
CA GLN A 52 -12.71 -10.79 12.32
C GLN A 52 -12.47 -10.30 13.75
N THR A 53 -12.56 -11.18 14.75
CA THR A 53 -12.37 -10.81 16.17
C THR A 53 -10.95 -10.33 16.47
N ARG A 54 -9.94 -10.91 15.83
CA ARG A 54 -8.54 -10.50 16.00
C ARG A 54 -8.16 -9.33 15.11
N GLY A 55 -9.07 -8.83 14.27
CA GLY A 55 -8.78 -7.82 13.27
C GLY A 55 -7.61 -8.24 12.39
N THR A 56 -7.57 -9.49 11.91
CA THR A 56 -6.58 -10.04 10.95
C THR A 56 -6.99 -9.78 9.50
N GLY A 57 -8.30 -9.72 9.25
CA GLY A 57 -8.87 -9.45 7.94
C GLY A 57 -10.27 -10.04 7.82
N VAL A 58 -10.80 -10.04 6.60
CA VAL A 58 -12.13 -10.59 6.30
C VAL A 58 -11.97 -11.85 5.47
N LEU A 59 -12.73 -12.89 5.82
CA LEU A 59 -12.88 -14.08 4.99
C LEU A 59 -14.25 -14.07 4.32
N ASN A 60 -14.26 -13.70 3.04
CA ASN A 60 -15.46 -13.63 2.22
C ASN A 60 -15.79 -15.02 1.64
N THR A 61 -17.08 -15.36 1.60
CA THR A 61 -17.56 -16.61 1.02
C THR A 61 -18.34 -16.30 -0.25
N ILE A 62 -17.94 -16.91 -1.36
CA ILE A 62 -18.68 -16.88 -2.62
C ILE A 62 -19.50 -18.17 -2.71
N PRO A 63 -20.84 -18.11 -2.76
CA PRO A 63 -21.68 -19.30 -2.86
C PRO A 63 -21.61 -19.95 -4.25
N GLY A 64 -22.07 -21.21 -4.35
CA GLY A 64 -22.19 -21.94 -5.61
C GLY A 64 -21.07 -22.96 -5.88
N ALA A 65 -21.22 -23.75 -6.95
CA ALA A 65 -20.32 -24.87 -7.27
C ALA A 65 -18.89 -24.42 -7.65
N ALA A 66 -18.78 -23.26 -8.30
CA ALA A 66 -17.52 -22.59 -8.61
C ALA A 66 -17.09 -21.60 -7.51
N GLY A 67 -17.85 -21.53 -6.41
CA GLY A 67 -17.60 -20.66 -5.28
C GLY A 67 -16.45 -21.14 -4.39
N GLY A 68 -16.25 -20.43 -3.29
CA GLY A 68 -15.09 -20.62 -2.44
C GLY A 68 -15.00 -19.59 -1.34
N VAL A 69 -13.78 -19.40 -0.84
CA VAL A 69 -13.44 -18.32 0.08
C VAL A 69 -12.33 -17.45 -0.48
N ILE A 70 -12.37 -16.17 -0.13
CA ILE A 70 -11.31 -15.19 -0.40
C ILE A 70 -10.93 -14.56 0.92
N PHE A 71 -9.66 -14.67 1.30
CA PHE A 71 -9.12 -13.92 2.42
C PHE A 71 -8.67 -12.54 1.95
N ILE A 72 -9.09 -11.50 2.67
CA ILE A 72 -8.69 -10.12 2.41
C ILE A 72 -8.07 -9.53 3.68
N PRO A 73 -6.77 -9.20 3.66
CA PRO A 73 -6.09 -8.65 4.83
C PRO A 73 -6.45 -7.17 5.00
N VAL A 74 -7.34 -6.88 5.94
CA VAL A 74 -7.74 -5.50 6.28
C VAL A 74 -7.44 -5.16 7.72
N ILE A 75 -7.12 -3.90 7.98
CA ILE A 75 -7.12 -3.30 9.32
C ILE A 75 -8.42 -2.54 9.55
N THR A 76 -8.90 -2.49 10.80
CA THR A 76 -10.05 -1.65 11.14
C THR A 76 -9.65 -0.17 11.19
N GLU A 77 -10.62 0.73 11.03
CA GLU A 77 -10.37 2.16 11.05
C GLU A 77 -9.80 2.61 12.40
N GLU A 78 -10.32 2.06 13.50
CA GLU A 78 -9.86 2.38 14.85
C GLU A 78 -8.39 1.99 15.06
N ALA A 79 -8.02 0.77 14.64
CA ALA A 79 -6.64 0.30 14.76
C ALA A 79 -5.68 1.07 13.84
N ALA A 80 -6.13 1.44 12.64
CA ALA A 80 -5.35 2.31 11.75
C ALA A 80 -5.14 3.69 12.37
N LYS A 81 -6.18 4.26 13.00
CA LYS A 81 -6.13 5.58 13.62
C LYS A 81 -5.20 5.60 14.83
N GLU A 82 -5.27 4.59 15.69
CA GLU A 82 -4.35 4.42 16.81
C GLU A 82 -2.90 4.34 16.32
N TYR A 83 -2.65 3.52 15.29
CA TYR A 83 -1.31 3.33 14.75
C TYR A 83 -0.74 4.61 14.10
N ILE A 84 -1.54 5.29 13.28
CA ILE A 84 -1.14 6.55 12.63
C ILE A 84 -0.89 7.64 13.68
N THR A 85 -1.70 7.71 14.72
CA THR A 85 -1.52 8.68 15.82
C THR A 85 -0.18 8.42 16.54
N ALA A 86 0.09 7.19 16.96
CA ALA A 86 1.37 6.84 17.58
C ALA A 86 2.57 7.11 16.65
N LEU A 87 2.40 6.89 15.36
CA LEU A 87 3.45 7.16 14.38
C LEU A 87 3.69 8.66 14.18
N SER A 88 2.66 9.50 14.27
CA SER A 88 2.79 10.96 14.22
C SER A 88 3.56 11.52 15.43
N GLU A 89 3.37 10.92 16.62
CA GLU A 89 4.14 11.25 17.82
C GLU A 89 5.60 10.87 17.65
N ARG A 90 5.88 9.65 17.16
CA ARG A 90 7.24 9.19 16.85
C ARG A 90 7.92 10.08 15.80
N LEU A 91 7.20 10.54 14.78
CA LEU A 91 7.79 11.43 13.76
C LEU A 91 8.01 12.87 14.27
N SER A 92 7.39 13.25 15.38
CA SER A 92 7.59 14.54 16.05
C SER A 92 8.83 14.59 16.97
N GLU A 93 9.60 13.50 17.07
CA GLU A 93 10.88 13.45 17.79
C GLU A 93 11.89 14.48 17.23
N GLN A 94 12.61 15.18 18.12
CA GLN A 94 13.48 16.32 17.75
C GLN A 94 14.69 15.94 16.88
N ASP A 95 15.20 14.71 17.01
CA ASP A 95 16.38 14.22 16.28
C ASP A 95 16.10 13.92 14.80
N ARG A 96 14.84 14.03 14.37
CA ARG A 96 14.43 13.80 12.98
C ARG A 96 14.59 15.02 12.08
N LEU A 97 14.90 16.21 12.62
CA LEU A 97 15.08 17.41 11.81
C LEU A 97 16.45 17.47 11.14
N LEU A 98 16.45 17.54 9.81
CA LEU A 98 17.64 17.70 8.99
C LEU A 98 17.80 19.15 8.47
N PRO A 99 19.03 19.56 8.10
CA PRO A 99 19.27 20.85 7.46
C PRO A 99 18.37 21.06 6.23
N GLY A 100 17.81 22.27 6.07
CA GLY A 100 16.88 22.59 4.99
C GLY A 100 15.41 22.27 5.27
N GLY A 101 15.07 21.87 6.50
CA GLY A 101 13.69 21.59 6.90
C GLY A 101 13.20 20.21 6.46
N TYR A 102 14.10 19.29 6.14
CA TYR A 102 13.77 17.92 5.77
C TYR A 102 13.58 17.06 7.03
N VAL A 103 12.70 16.07 6.93
CA VAL A 103 12.45 15.09 7.99
C VAL A 103 13.18 13.80 7.68
N TYR A 104 13.89 13.25 8.66
CA TYR A 104 14.58 11.98 8.55
C TYR A 104 13.58 10.81 8.70
N LEU A 105 13.40 10.07 7.61
CA LEU A 105 12.46 8.94 7.52
C LEU A 105 13.15 7.58 7.38
N SER A 106 14.47 7.54 7.17
CA SER A 106 15.15 6.34 6.67
C SER A 106 15.14 5.18 7.67
N ASP A 107 15.17 5.44 8.98
CA ASP A 107 15.04 4.42 10.03
C ASP A 107 13.64 3.79 10.02
N LEU A 108 12.60 4.62 9.86
CA LEU A 108 11.21 4.18 9.78
C LEU A 108 10.97 3.33 8.54
N LEU A 109 11.41 3.83 7.37
CA LEU A 109 11.24 3.13 6.09
C LEU A 109 12.15 1.90 5.94
N GLY A 110 13.08 1.69 6.89
CA GLY A 110 13.87 0.47 7.02
C GLY A 110 13.30 -0.54 8.02
N ASP A 111 12.29 -0.16 8.83
CA ASP A 111 11.71 -1.03 9.86
C ASP A 111 10.65 -1.96 9.23
N PRO A 112 10.89 -3.29 9.17
CA PRO A 112 9.94 -4.22 8.55
C PRO A 112 8.62 -4.32 9.32
N THR A 113 8.61 -4.07 10.63
CA THR A 113 7.39 -4.10 11.43
C THR A 113 6.50 -2.93 11.09
N LEU A 114 7.09 -1.75 10.95
CA LEU A 114 6.39 -0.55 10.51
C LEU A 114 5.89 -0.70 9.07
N LEU A 115 6.74 -1.16 8.15
CA LEU A 115 6.35 -1.37 6.75
C LEU A 115 5.18 -2.34 6.61
N ARG A 116 5.15 -3.43 7.39
CA ARG A 116 3.98 -4.35 7.40
C ARG A 116 2.70 -3.64 7.80
N GLN A 117 2.72 -2.81 8.85
CA GLN A 117 1.51 -2.11 9.29
C GLN A 117 1.07 -1.06 8.27
N ILE A 118 2.01 -0.27 7.75
CA ILE A 118 1.73 0.74 6.73
C ILE A 118 1.20 0.12 5.45
N GLY A 119 1.86 -0.94 4.96
CA GLY A 119 1.43 -1.66 3.77
C GLY A 119 -0.01 -2.14 3.90
N ARG A 120 -0.36 -2.68 5.07
CA ARG A 120 -1.71 -3.13 5.39
C ARG A 120 -2.73 -1.99 5.48
N ILE A 121 -2.38 -0.89 6.14
CA ILE A 121 -3.23 0.30 6.26
C ILE A 121 -3.55 0.83 4.87
N ILE A 122 -2.51 1.10 4.05
CA ILE A 122 -2.70 1.62 2.70
C ILE A 122 -3.52 0.64 1.86
N ALA A 123 -3.21 -0.66 1.85
CA ALA A 123 -3.97 -1.66 1.09
C ALA A 123 -5.45 -1.70 1.49
N SER A 124 -5.75 -1.54 2.79
CA SER A 124 -7.13 -1.56 3.30
C SER A 124 -7.98 -0.40 2.75
N LYS A 125 -7.38 0.76 2.47
CA LYS A 125 -8.08 1.91 1.86
C LYS A 125 -8.60 1.62 0.46
N TYR A 126 -7.99 0.66 -0.24
CA TYR A 126 -8.30 0.32 -1.64
C TYR A 126 -8.94 -1.06 -1.81
N ILE A 127 -9.48 -1.66 -0.75
CA ILE A 127 -10.07 -3.00 -0.81
C ILE A 127 -11.17 -3.14 -1.87
N ASP A 128 -11.97 -2.09 -2.07
CA ASP A 128 -13.10 -2.08 -3.02
C ASP A 128 -12.68 -1.60 -4.42
N LYS A 129 -11.38 -1.47 -4.66
CA LYS A 129 -10.80 -1.06 -5.94
C LYS A 129 -10.05 -2.22 -6.55
N GLU A 130 -10.15 -2.35 -7.86
CA GLU A 130 -9.32 -3.29 -8.59
C GLU A 130 -7.97 -2.62 -8.91
N ILE A 131 -6.89 -3.23 -8.43
CA ILE A 131 -5.51 -2.77 -8.63
C ILE A 131 -4.76 -3.90 -9.31
N ASP A 132 -4.00 -3.57 -10.36
CA ASP A 132 -3.18 -4.54 -11.10
C ASP A 132 -1.68 -4.35 -10.83
N ALA A 133 -1.26 -3.16 -10.37
CA ALA A 133 0.11 -2.87 -9.96
C ALA A 133 0.19 -1.73 -8.94
N VAL A 134 1.21 -1.79 -8.07
CA VAL A 134 1.62 -0.66 -7.22
C VAL A 134 2.81 0.04 -7.86
N MET A 135 2.76 1.36 -8.05
CA MET A 135 3.85 2.16 -8.63
C MET A 135 4.47 3.07 -7.60
N THR A 136 5.79 3.22 -7.64
CA THR A 136 6.52 4.23 -6.87
C THR A 136 7.75 4.69 -7.64
N VAL A 137 8.38 5.77 -7.18
CA VAL A 137 9.67 6.24 -7.71
C VAL A 137 10.81 5.80 -6.78
N ALA A 138 11.95 5.45 -7.36
CA ALA A 138 13.14 5.15 -6.58
C ALA A 138 13.57 6.37 -5.72
N THR A 139 14.05 6.19 -4.49
CA THR A 139 14.37 4.93 -3.80
C THR A 139 13.55 4.69 -2.54
N LYS A 140 13.18 5.74 -1.80
CA LYS A 140 12.58 5.63 -0.46
C LYS A 140 11.14 5.12 -0.46
N GLY A 141 10.40 5.32 -1.55
CA GLY A 141 9.06 4.74 -1.72
C GLY A 141 9.05 3.24 -2.00
N VAL A 142 10.18 2.64 -2.40
CA VAL A 142 10.25 1.21 -2.80
C VAL A 142 9.84 0.24 -1.69
N PRO A 143 10.31 0.37 -0.43
CA PRO A 143 9.87 -0.52 0.64
C PRO A 143 8.37 -0.41 0.94
N ILE A 144 7.80 0.80 0.83
CA ILE A 144 6.35 1.02 0.99
C ILE A 144 5.59 0.31 -0.13
N ALA A 145 5.99 0.51 -1.39
CA ALA A 145 5.37 -0.14 -2.53
C ALA A 145 5.40 -1.66 -2.43
N GLN A 146 6.54 -2.23 -2.02
CA GLN A 146 6.66 -3.66 -1.78
C GLN A 146 5.68 -4.12 -0.69
N ALA A 147 5.62 -3.43 0.45
CA ALA A 147 4.73 -3.79 1.54
C ALA A 147 3.24 -3.70 1.15
N VAL A 148 2.83 -2.66 0.43
CA VAL A 148 1.45 -2.50 -0.06
C VAL A 148 1.11 -3.58 -1.09
N SER A 149 2.00 -3.83 -2.04
CA SER A 149 1.81 -4.84 -3.09
C SER A 149 1.67 -6.25 -2.53
N TYR A 150 2.36 -6.55 -1.42
CA TYR A 150 2.23 -7.82 -0.71
C TYR A 150 0.81 -8.04 -0.19
N TYR A 151 0.20 -7.03 0.45
CA TYR A 151 -1.16 -7.15 0.99
C TYR A 151 -2.23 -7.19 -0.11
N LEU A 152 -2.04 -6.42 -1.20
CA LEU A 152 -2.92 -6.45 -2.37
C LEU A 152 -2.70 -7.69 -3.26
N ASN A 153 -1.59 -8.41 -3.08
CA ASN A 153 -1.18 -9.55 -3.90
C ASN A 153 -1.09 -9.22 -5.41
N VAL A 154 -0.41 -8.11 -5.71
CA VAL A 154 -0.16 -7.59 -7.07
C VAL A 154 1.34 -7.29 -7.24
N PRO A 155 1.89 -7.21 -8.47
CA PRO A 155 3.25 -6.72 -8.66
C PRO A 155 3.40 -5.26 -8.24
N PHE A 156 4.63 -4.85 -7.91
CA PHE A 156 5.00 -3.43 -7.85
C PHE A 156 6.04 -3.08 -8.91
N VAL A 157 6.00 -1.83 -9.36
CA VAL A 157 6.88 -1.28 -10.40
C VAL A 157 7.62 -0.07 -9.86
N ILE A 158 8.89 0.05 -10.25
CA ILE A 158 9.78 1.11 -9.79
C ILE A 158 10.11 2.03 -10.96
N VAL A 159 9.63 3.26 -10.88
CA VAL A 159 10.02 4.34 -11.79
C VAL A 159 11.42 4.83 -11.41
N ARG A 160 12.27 5.05 -12.41
CA ARG A 160 13.66 5.51 -12.21
C ARG A 160 13.81 6.97 -12.65
N ARG A 161 14.78 7.67 -12.08
CA ARG A 161 15.21 9.01 -12.52
C ARG A 161 16.38 8.96 -13.52
N ASP A 162 17.03 7.80 -13.61
CA ASP A 162 18.21 7.54 -14.43
C ASP A 162 17.98 6.34 -15.37
N SER A 163 18.53 6.43 -16.58
CA SER A 163 18.45 5.35 -17.55
C SER A 163 19.47 4.25 -17.30
N LYS A 164 19.02 3.00 -17.33
CA LYS A 164 19.89 1.82 -17.24
C LYS A 164 19.73 0.93 -18.47
N ILE A 165 20.85 0.57 -19.07
CA ILE A 165 20.91 -0.31 -20.27
C ILE A 165 20.16 -1.64 -20.02
N THR A 166 20.15 -2.12 -18.77
CA THR A 166 19.46 -3.35 -18.37
C THR A 166 17.94 -3.31 -18.51
N GLU A 167 17.34 -2.14 -18.72
CA GLU A 167 15.88 -1.94 -18.80
C GLU A 167 15.30 -2.10 -20.21
N GLY A 168 16.13 -2.13 -21.25
CA GLY A 168 15.67 -2.21 -22.64
C GLY A 168 14.92 -0.93 -23.08
N SER A 169 13.84 -1.09 -23.85
CA SER A 169 13.03 0.05 -24.31
C SER A 169 12.23 0.66 -23.16
N THR A 170 12.37 1.97 -22.98
CA THR A 170 11.71 2.74 -21.92
C THR A 170 10.72 3.77 -22.47
N VAL A 171 9.77 4.14 -21.64
CA VAL A 171 8.95 5.36 -21.77
C VAL A 171 9.52 6.38 -20.80
N SER A 172 9.53 7.65 -21.18
CA SER A 172 10.11 8.73 -20.39
C SER A 172 9.20 9.95 -20.38
N VAL A 173 9.08 10.59 -19.23
CA VAL A 173 8.37 11.86 -19.07
C VAL A 173 9.24 12.84 -18.29
N ASN A 174 9.05 14.13 -18.56
CA ASN A 174 9.69 15.21 -17.81
C ASN A 174 8.69 15.78 -16.80
N TYR A 175 9.14 16.10 -15.60
CA TYR A 175 8.32 16.65 -14.53
C TYR A 175 9.08 17.70 -13.73
N VAL A 176 8.35 18.58 -13.04
CA VAL A 176 8.96 19.56 -12.14
C VAL A 176 9.03 18.97 -10.74
N SER A 177 10.25 18.80 -10.21
CA SER A 177 10.45 18.22 -8.88
C SER A 177 10.21 19.27 -7.78
N GLY A 178 9.37 18.92 -6.80
CA GLY A 178 9.00 19.83 -5.71
C GLY A 178 10.12 20.10 -4.71
N SER A 179 11.19 19.32 -4.72
CA SER A 179 12.36 19.52 -3.85
C SER A 179 13.48 20.31 -4.54
N SER A 180 13.66 20.14 -5.85
CA SER A 180 14.76 20.77 -6.59
C SER A 180 14.34 21.99 -7.42
N GLU A 181 13.02 22.22 -7.62
CA GLU A 181 12.44 23.23 -8.52
C GLU A 181 13.01 23.18 -9.95
N ARG A 182 13.54 22.01 -10.34
CA ARG A 182 14.11 21.74 -11.65
C ARG A 182 13.24 20.75 -12.42
N ILE A 183 13.37 20.81 -13.74
CA ILE A 183 12.85 19.77 -14.61
C ILE A 183 13.73 18.52 -14.41
N GLU A 184 13.10 17.45 -13.95
CA GLU A 184 13.69 16.13 -13.83
C GLU A 184 13.03 15.17 -14.83
N LYS A 185 13.75 14.13 -15.18
CA LYS A 185 13.26 13.05 -16.04
C LYS A 185 12.89 11.86 -15.16
N MET A 186 11.81 11.16 -15.51
CA MET A 186 11.54 9.84 -14.99
C MET A 186 11.21 8.86 -16.12
N GLU A 187 11.52 7.59 -15.90
CA GLU A 187 11.35 6.55 -16.90
C GLU A 187 10.98 5.18 -16.33
N LEU A 188 10.28 4.40 -17.15
CA LEU A 188 9.87 3.03 -16.86
C LEU A 188 10.02 2.17 -18.11
N SER A 189 10.50 0.93 -17.93
CA SER A 189 10.59 -0.03 -19.03
C SER A 189 9.21 -0.40 -19.56
N LYS A 190 9.06 -0.48 -20.88
CA LYS A 190 7.79 -0.88 -21.54
C LYS A 190 7.29 -2.27 -21.12
N ARG A 191 8.18 -3.12 -20.60
CA ARG A 191 7.84 -4.47 -20.10
C ARG A 191 7.41 -4.49 -18.62
N SER A 192 7.62 -3.39 -17.88
CA SER A 192 7.40 -3.36 -16.44
C SER A 192 5.93 -3.17 -16.07
N LEU A 193 5.14 -2.52 -16.92
CA LEU A 193 3.71 -2.28 -16.71
C LEU A 193 2.94 -2.74 -17.94
N LYS A 194 1.84 -3.47 -17.72
CA LYS A 194 0.97 -3.88 -18.82
C LYS A 194 0.09 -2.70 -19.25
N ARG A 195 -0.21 -2.63 -20.54
CA ARG A 195 -1.17 -1.67 -21.09
C ARG A 195 -2.54 -1.86 -20.44
N GLY A 196 -3.22 -0.78 -20.08
CA GLY A 196 -4.55 -0.85 -19.45
C GLY A 196 -4.55 -1.24 -17.97
N SER A 197 -3.38 -1.35 -17.33
CA SER A 197 -3.32 -1.69 -15.90
C SER A 197 -3.92 -0.58 -15.02
N ARG A 198 -4.54 -0.98 -13.92
CA ARG A 198 -5.00 -0.09 -12.85
C ARG A 198 -3.90 0.03 -11.80
N VAL A 199 -3.42 1.24 -11.60
CA VAL A 199 -2.21 1.53 -10.85
C VAL A 199 -2.54 2.30 -9.58
N LEU A 200 -2.08 1.77 -8.44
CA LEU A 200 -2.01 2.51 -7.19
C LEU A 200 -0.62 3.13 -7.05
N VAL A 201 -0.54 4.45 -6.91
CA VAL A 201 0.74 5.12 -6.67
C VAL A 201 0.98 5.28 -5.17
N VAL A 202 2.19 4.93 -4.72
CA VAL A 202 2.64 5.21 -3.36
C VAL A 202 3.99 5.91 -3.35
N ASP A 203 4.20 6.82 -2.39
CA ASP A 203 5.45 7.57 -2.25
C ASP A 203 5.78 7.85 -0.78
N ASP A 204 7.05 8.14 -0.48
CA ASP A 204 7.47 8.38 0.91
C ASP A 204 7.09 9.79 1.39
N PHE A 205 7.29 10.81 0.56
CA PHE A 205 7.06 12.18 0.98
C PHE A 205 6.52 13.09 -0.14
N MET A 206 5.40 13.76 0.12
CA MET A 206 4.84 14.75 -0.82
C MET A 206 4.94 16.20 -0.33
N LYS A 207 5.60 17.04 -1.12
CA LYS A 207 5.55 18.52 -0.97
C LYS A 207 4.58 19.16 -1.97
N GLY A 208 4.99 19.43 -3.21
CA GLY A 208 4.12 20.04 -4.23
C GLY A 208 3.32 19.07 -5.11
N GLY A 209 3.62 17.77 -5.04
CA GLY A 209 2.97 16.73 -5.85
C GLY A 209 3.54 16.54 -7.27
N GLY A 210 4.60 17.28 -7.66
CA GLY A 210 5.17 17.22 -9.01
C GLY A 210 5.70 15.83 -9.40
N THR A 211 6.32 15.09 -8.47
CA THR A 211 6.76 13.70 -8.71
C THR A 211 5.58 12.78 -9.03
N ILE A 212 4.49 12.90 -8.28
CA ILE A 212 3.31 12.06 -8.48
C ILE A 212 2.59 12.45 -9.77
N ASN A 213 2.56 13.75 -10.12
CA ASN A 213 2.05 14.21 -11.41
C ASN A 213 2.87 13.64 -12.58
N GLY A 214 4.20 13.60 -12.46
CA GLY A 214 5.05 12.91 -13.42
C GLY A 214 4.74 11.41 -13.52
N MET A 215 4.52 10.72 -12.40
CA MET A 215 4.10 9.30 -12.41
C MET A 215 2.73 9.13 -13.07
N GLN A 216 1.79 10.06 -12.87
CA GLN A 216 0.50 10.05 -13.56
C GLN A 216 0.66 10.18 -15.08
N SER A 217 1.46 11.14 -15.55
CA SER A 217 1.76 11.26 -16.99
C SER A 217 2.42 9.99 -17.54
N LEU A 218 3.30 9.36 -16.76
CA LEU A 218 3.91 8.09 -17.16
C LEU A 218 2.88 6.95 -17.23
N ILE A 219 1.91 6.89 -16.31
CA ILE A 219 0.80 5.92 -16.33
C ILE A 219 -0.06 6.12 -17.60
N GLU A 220 -0.35 7.37 -17.96
CA GLU A 220 -1.12 7.71 -19.17
C GLU A 220 -0.43 7.22 -20.46
N GLU A 221 0.91 7.28 -20.55
CA GLU A 221 1.67 6.75 -21.68
C GLU A 221 1.59 5.21 -21.84
N PHE A 222 1.24 4.48 -20.77
CA PHE A 222 0.94 3.04 -20.83
C PHE A 222 -0.55 2.78 -21.09
N GLU A 223 -1.35 3.81 -21.34
CA GLU A 223 -2.81 3.74 -21.39
C GLU A 223 -3.39 3.05 -20.16
N ALA A 224 -2.72 3.25 -19.02
CA ALA A 224 -3.10 2.71 -17.73
C ALA A 224 -3.94 3.72 -16.95
N GLU A 225 -4.63 3.25 -15.90
CA GLU A 225 -5.51 4.05 -15.08
C GLU A 225 -4.86 4.30 -13.71
N LEU A 226 -4.84 5.56 -13.26
CA LEU A 226 -4.49 5.88 -11.88
C LEU A 226 -5.71 5.67 -10.97
N VAL A 227 -5.66 4.63 -10.13
CA VAL A 227 -6.73 4.29 -9.17
C VAL A 227 -6.73 5.21 -7.96
N GLY A 228 -5.54 5.61 -7.52
CA GLY A 228 -5.36 6.43 -6.34
C GLY A 228 -3.90 6.68 -6.01
N VAL A 229 -3.70 7.55 -5.03
CA VAL A 229 -2.38 7.98 -4.56
C VAL A 229 -2.38 7.90 -3.04
N THR A 230 -1.36 7.29 -2.46
CA THR A 230 -1.15 7.37 -1.00
C THR A 230 0.31 7.61 -0.65
N VAL A 231 0.56 8.66 0.12
CA VAL A 231 1.90 8.99 0.57
C VAL A 231 2.08 8.73 2.05
N PHE A 232 3.28 8.31 2.43
CA PHE A 232 3.59 8.07 3.83
C PHE A 232 3.50 9.35 4.66
N ALA A 233 4.13 10.43 4.19
CA ALA A 233 4.00 11.74 4.79
C ALA A 233 3.80 12.82 3.73
N GLU A 234 3.15 13.91 4.09
CA GLU A 234 3.09 15.12 3.29
C GLU A 234 3.56 16.32 4.13
N GLY A 235 4.09 17.34 3.45
CA GLY A 235 4.46 18.61 4.08
C GLY A 235 3.63 19.78 3.59
N ASN A 236 3.73 20.89 4.32
CA ASN A 236 3.18 22.17 3.90
C ASN A 236 3.71 22.62 2.53
N PHE A 237 2.81 23.15 1.70
CA PHE A 237 3.13 23.67 0.38
C PHE A 237 2.45 25.01 0.15
N LYS A 238 3.23 26.04 -0.19
CA LYS A 238 2.71 27.36 -0.55
C LYS A 238 2.27 27.32 -2.01
N GLY A 239 0.98 27.06 -2.24
CA GLY A 239 0.38 27.04 -3.57
C GLY A 239 -0.62 25.90 -3.74
N LYS A 240 -1.16 25.76 -4.96
CA LYS A 240 -2.03 24.64 -5.31
C LYS A 240 -1.17 23.40 -5.56
N ARG A 241 -1.46 22.31 -4.85
CA ARG A 241 -0.82 21.01 -5.15
C ARG A 241 -1.13 20.58 -6.57
N ALA A 242 -0.19 19.88 -7.21
CA ALA A 242 -0.37 19.35 -8.57
C ALA A 242 -1.45 18.26 -8.67
N ILE A 243 -1.88 17.71 -7.53
CA ILE A 243 -2.86 16.63 -7.43
C ILE A 243 -3.91 17.02 -6.40
N ALA A 244 -5.18 16.81 -6.76
CA ALA A 244 -6.32 17.11 -5.91
C ALA A 244 -6.75 15.93 -5.03
N ASP A 245 -6.60 14.70 -5.54
CA ASP A 245 -7.13 13.48 -4.93
C ASP A 245 -5.97 12.56 -4.52
N TYR A 246 -5.67 12.54 -3.23
CA TYR A 246 -4.64 11.69 -2.62
C TYR A 246 -4.93 11.46 -1.15
N HIS A 247 -4.34 10.40 -0.61
CA HIS A 247 -4.30 10.12 0.82
C HIS A 247 -2.89 10.30 1.39
N SER A 248 -2.79 10.73 2.64
CA SER A 248 -1.55 10.82 3.41
C SER A 248 -1.76 10.18 4.78
N LEU A 249 -0.77 9.42 5.25
CA LEU A 249 -0.83 8.88 6.61
C LEU A 249 -0.45 9.96 7.63
N LEU A 250 0.53 10.80 7.30
CA LEU A 250 1.07 11.81 8.21
C LEU A 250 1.13 13.18 7.53
N PHE A 251 0.88 14.24 8.31
CA PHE A 251 1.02 15.63 7.89
C PHE A 251 2.06 16.34 8.75
N VAL A 252 3.13 16.84 8.12
CA VAL A 252 4.12 17.70 8.76
C VAL A 252 3.57 19.12 8.81
N GLU A 253 2.92 19.44 9.94
CA GLU A 253 2.21 20.70 10.15
C GLU A 253 3.18 21.88 10.33
N SER A 254 4.25 21.69 11.10
CA SER A 254 5.24 22.75 11.28
C SER A 254 6.64 22.19 11.52
N VAL A 255 7.62 22.97 11.05
CA VAL A 255 9.04 22.72 11.26
C VAL A 255 9.66 24.04 11.71
N ASP A 256 10.20 24.06 12.91
CA ASP A 256 10.94 25.20 13.44
C ASP A 256 12.43 24.84 13.54
N THR A 257 13.21 25.42 12.63
CA THR A 257 14.65 25.21 12.55
C THR A 257 15.42 25.89 13.68
N GLN A 258 14.85 26.89 14.35
CA GLN A 258 15.49 27.59 15.47
C GLN A 258 15.37 26.76 16.75
N THR A 259 14.18 26.29 17.06
CA THR A 259 13.93 25.46 18.25
C THR A 259 14.19 23.97 18.02
N LYS A 260 14.51 23.58 16.76
CA LYS A 260 14.67 22.19 16.31
C LYS A 260 13.45 21.32 16.64
N THR A 261 12.27 21.90 16.51
CA THR A 261 11.01 21.21 16.75
C THR A 261 10.31 20.88 15.43
N ILE A 262 9.71 19.70 15.37
CA ILE A 262 8.83 19.27 14.29
C ILE A 262 7.49 18.90 14.92
N LYS A 263 6.40 19.39 14.34
CA LYS A 263 5.06 18.94 14.69
C LYS A 263 4.48 18.14 13.53
N VAL A 264 4.20 16.87 13.80
CA VAL A 264 3.53 15.97 12.88
C VAL A 264 2.19 15.56 13.48
N VAL A 265 1.16 15.53 12.64
CA VAL A 265 -0.19 15.08 13.00
C VAL A 265 -0.65 14.02 12.00
N PRO A 266 -1.74 13.25 12.28
CA PRO A 266 -2.35 12.39 11.28
C PRO A 266 -2.68 13.16 9.99
N GLY A 267 -2.45 12.52 8.84
CA GLY A 267 -2.80 13.04 7.53
C GLY A 267 -4.28 12.88 7.19
N ASN A 268 -4.64 13.08 5.92
CA ASN A 268 -6.02 13.05 5.43
C ASN A 268 -6.54 11.63 5.15
N TYR A 269 -5.89 10.57 5.65
CA TYR A 269 -6.27 9.19 5.41
C TYR A 269 -7.72 8.88 5.79
N PHE A 270 -8.26 9.52 6.84
CA PHE A 270 -9.62 9.32 7.34
C PHE A 270 -10.64 10.32 6.78
N ASP A 271 -10.20 11.28 5.97
CA ASP A 271 -11.09 12.30 5.44
C ASP A 271 -12.03 11.68 4.41
N GLU A 272 -13.31 12.09 4.46
CA GLU A 272 -14.26 11.75 3.41
C GLU A 272 -13.84 12.42 2.11
N GLN A 273 -13.61 11.61 1.07
CA GLN A 273 -13.37 12.10 -0.28
C GLN A 273 -14.53 13.02 -0.69
N PRO A 274 -14.27 14.22 -1.25
CA PRO A 274 -15.32 14.98 -1.92
C PRO A 274 -15.90 14.09 -3.01
N LYS A 275 -17.18 13.73 -2.90
CA LYS A 275 -17.90 13.01 -3.94
C LYS A 275 -17.77 13.82 -5.24
N LYS A 276 -17.08 13.26 -6.24
CA LYS A 276 -17.08 13.79 -7.61
C LYS A 276 -18.47 13.70 -8.20
#